data_AF-A0A2T4Z7N0-F1
#
_entry.id   AF-A0A2T4Z7N0-F1
#
_cell.length_a   1.000
_cell.length_b   1.000
_cell.length_c   1.000
_cell.angle_alpha   90.00
_cell.angle_beta   90.00
_cell.angle_gamma   90.00
#
_symmetry.space_group_name_H-M   'P 1'
#
loop_
_entity.id
_entity.type
_entity.pdbx_description
1 polymer ?
#
loop_
_entity_poly.entity_id
_entity_poly.type
_entity_poly.pdbx_seq_one_letter_code
_entity_poly.pdbx_strand_id
1 'polypeptide(L)'
;MALDILLYQQGNLTHCDYISQSLHDALFRHNNYWRSYMTLRKLQDYYLTDLRLNHQQINQLASELEQMKIFVDKHASKQIDRMKNVLNEKTYDEAWIIGD
;
A
#
# COMPACT_ATOMS: atom_id res chain seq x y z
N MET A 1 -7.03 -7.10 10.74
CA MET A 1 -6.26 -7.86 9.73
C MET A 1 -5.20 -6.94 9.16
N ALA A 2 -3.99 -7.46 9.02
CA ALA A 2 -2.88 -6.78 8.37
C ALA A 2 -2.76 -7.30 6.93
N LEU A 3 -2.17 -6.52 6.02
CA LEU A 3 -1.91 -6.95 4.65
C LEU A 3 -0.40 -7.05 4.44
N ASP A 4 0.07 -8.16 3.91
CA ASP A 4 1.48 -8.32 3.55
C ASP A 4 1.73 -7.79 2.14
N ILE A 5 2.88 -7.15 1.94
CA ILE A 5 3.34 -6.61 0.66
C ILE A 5 4.67 -7.27 0.32
N LEU A 6 4.65 -8.12 -0.70
CA LEU A 6 5.83 -8.77 -1.27
C LEU A 6 6.31 -7.98 -2.48
N LEU A 7 7.56 -7.53 -2.48
CA LEU A 7 8.15 -6.71 -3.54
C LEU A 7 9.19 -7.50 -4.33
N TYR A 8 8.96 -7.59 -5.64
CA TYR A 8 9.78 -8.37 -6.57
C TYR A 8 10.63 -7.47 -7.45
N GLN A 9 11.86 -7.91 -7.69
CA GLN A 9 12.79 -7.31 -8.64
C GLN A 9 13.41 -8.41 -9.49
N GLN A 10 13.33 -8.25 -10.81
CA GLN A 10 13.79 -9.22 -11.81
C GLN A 10 13.24 -10.64 -11.56
N GLY A 11 12.00 -10.73 -11.10
CA GLY A 11 11.33 -11.98 -10.75
C GLY A 11 11.72 -12.60 -9.40
N ASN A 12 12.64 -11.99 -8.64
CA ASN A 12 13.03 -12.45 -7.31
C ASN A 12 12.36 -11.60 -6.22
N LEU A 13 11.88 -12.25 -5.15
CA LEU A 13 11.41 -11.55 -3.96
C LEU A 13 12.60 -10.87 -3.28
N THR A 14 12.55 -9.54 -3.15
CA THR A 14 13.67 -8.76 -2.60
C THR A 14 13.32 -8.08 -1.28
N HIS A 15 12.05 -7.80 -1.03
CA HIS A 15 11.60 -7.15 0.18
C HIS A 15 10.19 -7.60 0.55
N CYS A 16 9.92 -7.68 1.85
CA CYS A 16 8.59 -7.91 2.40
C CYS A 16 8.31 -6.81 3.41
N ASP A 17 7.19 -6.13 3.27
CA ASP A 17 6.65 -5.19 4.26
C ASP A 17 5.19 -5.52 4.53
N TYR A 18 4.55 -4.79 5.45
CA TYR A 18 3.13 -5.02 5.75
C TYR A 18 2.40 -3.72 6.09
N ILE A 19 1.12 -3.65 5.71
CA ILE A 19 0.19 -2.63 6.17
C ILE A 19 -0.40 -3.11 7.49
N SER A 20 -0.03 -2.42 8.57
CA SER A 20 -0.59 -2.70 9.89
C SER A 20 -2.11 -2.50 9.90
N GLN A 21 -2.82 -3.23 10.74
CA GLN A 21 -4.25 -3.04 10.93
C GLN A 21 -4.59 -1.59 11.30
N SER A 22 -3.76 -0.92 12.11
CA SER A 22 -3.96 0.49 12.47
C SER A 22 -3.90 1.43 11.26
N LEU A 23 -2.95 1.20 10.34
CA LEU A 23 -2.83 1.98 9.12
C LEU A 23 -4.00 1.69 8.18
N HIS A 24 -4.37 0.42 8.05
CA HIS A 24 -5.54 0.04 7.28
C HIS A 24 -6.80 0.75 7.78
N ASP A 25 -7.08 0.71 9.07
CA ASP A 25 -8.26 1.36 9.64
C ASP A 25 -8.20 2.88 9.45
N ALA A 26 -7.03 3.50 9.60
CA ALA A 26 -6.83 4.93 9.31
C ALA A 26 -7.13 5.28 7.84
N LEU A 27 -6.69 4.45 6.90
CA LEU A 27 -6.89 4.66 5.47
C LEU A 27 -8.34 4.45 5.03
N PHE A 28 -8.99 3.38 5.49
CA PHE A 28 -10.24 2.89 4.89
C PHE A 28 -11.48 3.01 5.77
N ARG A 29 -11.34 3.03 7.10
CA ARG A 29 -12.50 3.11 8.01
C ARG A 29 -12.83 4.55 8.43
N HIS A 30 -11.83 5.40 8.60
CA HIS A 30 -12.03 6.73 9.17
C HIS A 30 -12.36 7.82 8.15
N ASN A 31 -12.23 7.54 6.84
CA ASN A 31 -12.57 8.47 5.77
C ASN A 31 -13.01 7.71 4.51
N ASN A 32 -13.52 8.43 3.50
CA ASN A 32 -13.94 7.85 2.21
C ASN A 32 -13.12 8.37 1.01
N TYR A 33 -12.07 9.16 1.24
CA TYR A 33 -11.27 9.80 0.17
C TYR A 33 -10.50 8.76 -0.66
N TRP A 34 -10.17 7.62 -0.04
CA TRP A 34 -9.59 6.45 -0.72
C TRP A 34 -10.43 5.97 -1.92
N ARG A 35 -11.75 6.23 -1.94
CA ARG A 35 -12.63 5.85 -3.06
C ARG A 35 -12.35 6.61 -4.36
N SER A 36 -11.71 7.77 -4.28
CA SER A 36 -11.30 8.52 -5.47
C SER A 36 -10.04 7.93 -6.12
N TYR A 37 -9.25 7.20 -5.34
CA TYR A 37 -7.99 6.61 -5.75
C TYR A 37 -8.18 5.20 -6.29
N MET A 38 -7.63 4.91 -7.47
CA MET A 38 -7.90 3.65 -8.18
C MET A 38 -7.14 2.48 -7.55
N THR A 39 -5.92 2.71 -7.08
CA THR A 39 -5.08 1.64 -6.51
C THR A 39 -5.49 1.36 -5.08
N LEU A 40 -5.81 2.39 -4.29
CA LEU A 40 -6.36 2.22 -2.94
C LEU A 40 -7.74 1.53 -2.93
N ARG A 41 -8.61 1.78 -3.91
CA ARG A 41 -9.85 1.01 -4.07
C ARG A 41 -9.59 -0.48 -4.26
N LYS A 42 -8.65 -0.82 -5.15
CA LYS A 42 -8.22 -2.22 -5.33
C LYS A 42 -7.63 -2.78 -4.03
N LEU A 43 -6.90 -2.01 -3.26
CA LEU A 43 -6.32 -2.47 -2.01
C LEU A 43 -7.39 -2.77 -0.95
N GLN A 44 -8.49 -2.02 -0.93
CA GLN A 44 -9.60 -2.19 0.02
C GLN A 44 -10.55 -3.33 -0.36
N ASP A 45 -10.85 -3.51 -1.65
CA ASP A 45 -11.78 -4.54 -2.12
C ASP A 45 -11.19 -5.96 -2.06
N TYR A 46 -9.85 -6.11 -1.94
CA TYR A 46 -9.15 -7.37 -2.19
C TYR A 46 -8.69 -8.13 -0.93
N TYR A 47 -9.41 -8.00 0.17
CA TYR A 47 -9.20 -8.85 1.37
C TYR A 47 -9.35 -10.36 1.12
N LEU A 48 -9.77 -10.80 -0.07
CA LEU A 48 -10.04 -12.19 -0.42
C LEU A 48 -9.26 -12.69 -1.65
N THR A 49 -8.39 -11.86 -2.24
CA THR A 49 -7.66 -12.24 -3.47
C THR A 49 -6.30 -11.55 -3.55
N ASP A 50 -5.27 -12.31 -3.94
CA ASP A 50 -3.93 -11.79 -4.21
C ASP A 50 -3.97 -10.65 -5.23
N LEU A 51 -3.65 -9.43 -4.78
CA LEU A 51 -3.59 -8.26 -5.66
C LEU A 51 -2.17 -8.11 -6.18
N ARG A 52 -2.00 -8.20 -7.50
CA ARG A 52 -0.71 -7.95 -8.16
C ARG A 52 -0.68 -6.55 -8.77
N LEU A 53 0.36 -5.81 -8.42
CA LEU A 53 0.63 -4.47 -8.93
C LEU A 53 1.90 -4.50 -9.79
N ASN A 54 1.85 -3.89 -10.97
CA ASN A 54 3.04 -3.65 -11.78
C ASN A 54 3.80 -2.39 -11.30
N HIS A 55 5.01 -2.17 -11.83
CA HIS A 55 5.83 -1.00 -11.52
C HIS A 55 5.07 0.35 -11.52
N GLN A 56 4.25 0.62 -12.54
CA GLN A 56 3.48 1.86 -12.62
C GLN A 56 2.45 1.96 -11.48
N GLN A 57 1.78 0.85 -11.16
CA GLN A 57 0.81 0.78 -10.07
C GLN A 57 1.47 0.87 -8.69
N ILE A 58 2.71 0.38 -8.53
CA ILE A 58 3.51 0.55 -7.31
C ILE A 58 3.78 2.04 -7.07
N ASN A 59 4.26 2.75 -8.10
CA ASN A 59 4.50 4.19 -8.02
C ASN A 59 3.19 4.97 -7.76
N GLN A 60 2.10 4.55 -8.39
CA GLN A 60 0.78 5.12 -8.16
C GLN A 60 0.33 4.91 -6.72
N LEU A 61 0.48 3.70 -6.17
CA LEU A 61 0.15 3.40 -4.77
C LEU A 61 0.95 4.30 -3.81
N ALA A 62 2.26 4.44 -4.03
CA ALA A 62 3.11 5.32 -3.23
C ALA A 62 2.64 6.78 -3.26
N SER A 63 2.22 7.28 -4.43
CA SER A 63 1.67 8.63 -4.58
C SER A 63 0.30 8.79 -3.91
N GLU A 64 -0.60 7.83 -4.09
CA GLU A 64 -1.94 7.83 -3.49
C GLU A 64 -1.83 7.78 -1.95
N LEU A 65 -0.92 6.97 -1.41
CA LEU A 65 -0.64 6.92 0.03
C LEU A 65 -0.15 8.29 0.55
N GLU A 66 0.79 8.94 -0.14
CA GLU A 66 1.27 10.28 0.26
C GLU A 66 0.12 11.29 0.31
N GLN A 67 -0.78 11.27 -0.68
CA GLN A 67 -1.94 12.15 -0.71
C GLN A 67 -2.90 11.87 0.45
N MET A 68 -3.01 10.62 0.89
CA MET A 68 -3.85 10.25 2.03
C MET A 68 -3.35 10.77 3.38
N LYS A 69 -2.09 11.22 3.49
CA LYS A 69 -1.51 11.75 4.74
C LYS A 69 -2.30 12.90 5.34
N ILE A 70 -2.96 13.71 4.52
CA ILE A 70 -3.75 14.85 4.98
C ILE A 70 -5.06 14.44 5.66
N PHE A 71 -5.48 13.18 5.49
CA PHE A 71 -6.75 12.64 5.99
C PHE A 71 -6.58 11.63 7.13
N VAL A 72 -5.34 11.38 7.56
CA VAL A 72 -5.03 10.40 8.62
C VAL A 72 -4.30 11.08 9.78
N ASP A 73 -4.26 10.42 10.93
CA ASP A 73 -3.54 10.93 12.09
C ASP A 73 -2.00 10.90 11.90
N LYS A 74 -1.29 11.54 12.82
CA LYS A 74 0.18 11.64 12.77
C LYS A 74 0.89 10.28 12.85
N HIS A 75 0.28 9.28 13.50
CA HIS A 75 0.85 7.96 13.61
C HIS A 75 0.75 7.19 12.28
N ALA A 76 -0.43 7.19 11.67
CA ALA A 76 -0.67 6.64 10.33
C ALA A 76 0.17 7.36 9.26
N SER A 77 0.30 8.69 9.35
CA SER A 77 1.13 9.49 8.44
C SER A 77 2.60 9.04 8.46
N LYS A 78 3.17 8.73 9.63
CA LYS A 78 4.53 8.16 9.73
C LYS A 78 4.65 6.77 9.11
N GLN A 79 3.62 5.94 9.25
CA GLN A 79 3.62 4.61 8.62
C GLN A 79 3.53 4.72 7.10
N ILE A 80 2.75 5.68 6.58
CA ILE A 80 2.72 6.01 5.16
C ILE A 80 4.11 6.44 4.68
N ASP A 81 4.81 7.31 5.41
CA ASP A 81 6.16 7.74 5.03
C ASP A 81 7.15 6.56 4.95
N ARG A 82 7.11 5.65 5.94
CA ARG A 82 7.90 4.42 5.91
C ARG A 82 7.58 3.60 4.67
N MET A 83 6.29 3.33 4.42
CA MET A 83 5.85 2.50 3.31
C MET A 83 6.26 3.11 1.97
N LYS A 84 6.07 4.43 1.79
CA LYS A 84 6.51 5.15 0.60
C LYS A 84 8.02 5.03 0.39
N ASN A 85 8.81 5.16 1.45
CA ASN A 85 10.26 5.00 1.35
C ASN A 85 10.62 3.59 0.89
N VAL A 86 9.98 2.56 1.42
CA VAL A 86 10.19 1.16 0.99
C VAL A 86 9.83 0.98 -0.48
N LEU A 87 8.67 1.47 -0.91
CA LEU A 87 8.19 1.36 -2.30
C LEU A 87 9.08 2.13 -3.31
N ASN A 88 9.77 3.18 -2.86
CA ASN A 88 10.64 4.01 -3.70
C ASN A 88 12.14 3.71 -3.51
N GLU A 89 12.53 2.87 -2.54
CA GLU A 89 13.94 2.57 -2.25
C GLU A 89 14.64 1.94 -3.47
N LYS A 90 13.89 1.13 -4.22
CA LYS A 90 14.35 0.45 -5.42
C LYS A 90 13.29 0.49 -6.51
N THR A 91 13.71 0.23 -7.73
CA THR A 91 12.79 -0.06 -8.84
C THR A 91 12.30 -1.50 -8.70
N TYR A 92 11.08 -1.68 -8.21
CA TYR A 92 10.39 -2.96 -8.17
C TYR A 92 9.57 -3.16 -9.44
N ASP A 93 9.62 -4.37 -9.99
CA ASP A 93 8.88 -4.73 -11.20
C ASP A 93 7.42 -5.10 -10.87
N GLU A 94 7.23 -5.75 -9.72
CA GLU A 94 5.94 -6.26 -9.28
C GLU A 94 5.81 -6.22 -7.76
N ALA A 95 4.60 -5.96 -7.26
CA ALA A 95 4.25 -6.06 -5.85
C ALA A 95 3.02 -6.95 -5.69
N TRP A 96 3.08 -7.89 -4.76
CA TRP A 96 1.94 -8.76 -4.42
C TRP A 96 1.43 -8.35 -3.05
N ILE A 97 0.15 -8.06 -2.97
CA ILE A 97 -0.53 -7.74 -1.72
C ILE A 97 -1.36 -8.95 -1.34
N ILE A 98 -1.04 -9.53 -0.20
CA ILE A 98 -1.66 -10.75 0.31
C ILE A 98 -2.40 -10.38 1.59
N GLY A 99 -3.70 -10.66 1.61
CA GLY A 99 -4.54 -10.51 2.80
C GLY A 99 -4.57 -11.80 3.62
N ASP A 100 -4.49 -11.65 4.94
CA ASP A 100 -4.80 -12.69 5.92
C ASP A 100 -6.30 -12.68 6.28
#